data_AF-A0A0B6YFB7-F1
#
_entry.id   AF-A0A0B6YFB7-F1
#
_cell.length_a   1.000
_cell.length_b   1.000
_cell.length_c   1.000
_cell.angle_alpha   90.00
_cell.angle_beta   90.00
_cell.angle_gamma   90.00
#
_symmetry.space_group_name_H-M   'P 1'
#
loop_
_entity.id
_entity.type
_entity.pdbx_description
1 polymer ?
#
loop_
_entity_poly.entity_id
_entity_poly.type
_entity_poly.pdbx_seq_one_letter_code
_entity_poly.pdbx_strand_id
1 'polypeptide(L)' 'RRTVDFGSASIGQTCVKCVTIQNISDTSLKLTASVLNPSGPFQIRNALRALEPRATHTILLTFTPDKEHTFQENFEL' A
#
# COMPACT_ATOMS: atom_id res chain seq x y z
N ARG A 1 4.35 12.09 -9.20
CA ARG A 1 4.63 11.28 -7.99
C ARG A 1 3.41 11.37 -7.09
N ARG A 2 2.77 10.25 -6.75
CA ARG A 2 1.69 10.21 -5.75
C ARG A 2 2.29 9.69 -4.44
N THR A 3 1.97 10.35 -3.33
CA THR A 3 2.50 10.00 -2.00
C THR A 3 1.33 9.63 -1.10
N VAL A 4 1.51 8.61 -0.26
CA VAL A 4 0.56 8.24 0.79
C VAL A 4 1.15 8.68 2.12
N ASP A 5 0.50 9.62 2.79
CA ASP A 5 0.95 10.16 4.07
C ASP A 5 0.19 9.51 5.23
N PHE A 6 0.93 8.91 6.16
CA PHE A 6 0.42 8.32 7.39
C PHE A 6 0.37 9.33 8.55
N GLY A 7 1.01 10.49 8.41
CA GLY A 7 1.14 11.50 9.46
C GLY A 7 1.96 11.00 10.64
N SER A 8 1.66 11.52 11.83
CA SER A 8 2.27 11.05 13.08
C SER A 8 1.57 9.78 13.58
N ALA A 9 2.36 8.77 13.93
CA ALA A 9 1.91 7.53 14.54
C ALA A 9 2.69 7.26 15.82
N SER A 10 2.02 6.75 16.85
CA SER A 10 2.69 6.32 18.08
C SER A 10 3.46 5.01 17.84
N ILE A 11 4.61 4.86 18.49
CA ILE A 11 5.42 3.63 18.42
C ILE A 11 4.55 2.42 18.81
N GLY A 12 4.60 1.37 17.99
CA GLY A 12 3.83 0.13 18.16
C GLY A 12 2.37 0.20 17.73
N GLN A 13 1.83 1.36 17.38
CA GLN A 13 0.47 1.50 16.86
C GLN A 13 0.45 1.32 15.34
N THR A 14 -0.51 0.54 14.84
CA THR A 14 -0.71 0.37 13.40
C THR A 14 -1.68 1.39 12.85
N CYS A 15 -1.21 2.23 11.93
CA CYS A 15 -2.04 3.09 11.11
C CYS A 15 -2.38 2.40 9.78
N VAL A 16 -3.60 2.60 9.29
CA VAL A 16 -4.08 2.00 8.02
C VAL A 16 -4.48 3.09 7.05
N LYS A 17 -4.08 2.96 5.78
CA LYS A 17 -4.50 3.81 4.65
C LYS A 17 -5.03 2.95 3.52
N CYS A 18 -6.16 3.36 2.95
CA CYS A 18 -6.80 2.70 1.83
C CYS A 18 -6.42 3.42 0.53
N VAL A 19 -5.87 2.68 -0.44
CA VAL A 19 -5.59 3.18 -1.78
C VAL A 19 -6.45 2.41 -2.78
N THR A 20 -7.40 3.11 -3.41
CA THR A 20 -8.25 2.53 -4.44
C THR A 20 -7.60 2.71 -5.81
N ILE A 21 -7.45 1.61 -6.52
CA ILE A 21 -6.99 1.56 -7.90
C ILE A 21 -8.11 1.07 -8.81
N GLN A 22 -8.13 1.58 -10.03
CA GLN A 22 -9.12 1.22 -11.04
C GLN A 22 -8.40 0.75 -12.30
N ASN A 23 -8.87 -0.38 -12.85
CA ASN A 23 -8.48 -0.77 -14.18
C ASN A 23 -9.23 0.08 -15.21
N ILE A 24 -8.50 0.92 -15.94
CA ILE A 24 -9.04 1.80 -16.99
C ILE A 24 -8.87 1.24 -18.41
N SER A 25 -8.38 0.00 -18.55
CA SER A 25 -8.34 -0.70 -19.83
C SER A 25 -9.59 -1.57 -20.03
N ASP A 26 -9.69 -2.15 -21.23
CA ASP A 26 -10.72 -3.12 -21.60
C ASP A 26 -10.24 -4.58 -21.44
N THR A 27 -9.12 -4.80 -20.75
CA THR A 27 -8.50 -6.10 -20.52
C THR A 27 -8.25 -6.36 -19.04
N SER A 28 -8.25 -7.62 -18.61
CA SER A 28 -7.90 -7.96 -17.22
C SER A 28 -6.42 -7.66 -16.95
N LEU A 29 -6.13 -7.03 -15.82
CA LEU A 29 -4.78 -6.66 -15.39
C LEU A 29 -4.36 -7.47 -14.17
N LYS A 30 -3.20 -8.12 -14.25
CA LYS A 30 -2.56 -8.71 -13.08
C LYS A 30 -1.86 -7.62 -12.28
N LEU A 31 -2.28 -7.43 -11.04
CA LEU A 31 -1.56 -6.55 -10.11
C LEU A 31 -0.37 -7.28 -9.49
N THR A 32 0.74 -6.57 -9.45
CA THR A 32 1.93 -6.94 -8.68
C THR A 32 2.34 -5.74 -7.86
N ALA A 33 3.18 -5.93 -6.85
CA ALA A 33 3.83 -4.81 -6.20
C ALA A 33 5.30 -5.14 -5.97
N SER A 34 6.15 -4.11 -6.00
CA SER A 34 7.46 -4.24 -5.38
C SER A 34 7.25 -4.44 -3.88
N VAL A 35 7.95 -5.43 -3.32
CA VAL A 35 7.80 -5.75 -1.90
C VAL A 35 8.32 -4.55 -1.11
N LEU A 36 7.48 -4.02 -0.21
CA LEU A 36 7.95 -3.13 0.86
C LEU A 36 9.02 -3.88 1.66
N ASN A 37 9.91 -3.17 2.35
CA ASN A 37 10.92 -3.85 3.17
C ASN A 37 10.21 -4.87 4.09
N PRO A 38 10.47 -6.19 3.98
CA PRO A 38 9.72 -7.20 4.73
C PRO A 38 9.86 -7.06 6.25
N SER A 39 10.97 -6.46 6.67
CA SER A 39 11.26 -6.13 8.07
C SER A 39 11.02 -4.65 8.41
N GLY A 40 10.45 -3.90 7.45
CA GLY A 40 10.14 -2.48 7.59
C GLY A 40 8.77 -2.24 8.20
N PRO A 41 8.49 -0.99 8.60
CA PRO A 41 7.24 -0.63 9.26
C PRO A 41 6.06 -0.52 8.29
N PHE A 42 6.30 -0.47 6.98
CA PHE A 42 5.25 -0.39 5.95
C PHE A 42 4.93 -1.78 5.39
N GLN A 43 3.64 -2.13 5.31
CA GLN A 43 3.20 -3.41 4.77
C GLN A 43 1.92 -3.28 3.94
N ILE A 44 1.72 -4.22 3.00
CA ILE A 44 0.43 -4.43 2.32
C ILE A 44 -0.31 -5.53 3.08
N ARG A 45 -1.52 -5.22 3.57
CA ARG A 45 -2.27 -6.15 4.43
C ARG A 45 -3.14 -7.14 3.66
N ASN A 46 -3.50 -6.84 2.42
CA ASN A 46 -4.38 -7.67 1.61
C ASN A 46 -3.70 -8.19 0.33
N ALA A 47 -4.19 -9.31 -0.18
CA ALA A 47 -3.68 -9.89 -1.41
C ALA A 47 -4.01 -9.01 -2.63
N LEU A 48 -3.02 -8.79 -3.49
CA LEU A 48 -3.19 -8.18 -4.80
C LEU A 48 -3.81 -9.20 -5.74
N ARG A 49 -5.00 -8.90 -6.26
CA ARG A 49 -5.76 -9.77 -7.16
C ARG A 49 -5.73 -9.23 -8.58
N ALA A 50 -6.06 -10.07 -9.55
CA ALA A 50 -6.33 -9.59 -10.89
C ALA A 50 -7.52 -8.60 -10.86
N LEU A 51 -7.43 -7.54 -11.66
CA LEU A 51 -8.49 -6.56 -11.85
C LEU A 51 -9.10 -6.74 -13.22
N GLU A 52 -10.34 -7.14 -13.24
CA GLU A 52 -11.15 -7.17 -14.45
C GLU A 52 -11.31 -5.77 -15.07
N PRO A 53 -11.66 -5.69 -16.37
CA PRO A 53 -11.92 -4.41 -17.04
C PRO A 53 -12.89 -3.54 -16.23
N ARG A 54 -12.55 -2.25 -16.09
CA ARG A 54 -13.35 -1.24 -15.37
C ARG A 54 -13.53 -1.49 -13.85
N ALA A 55 -13.02 -2.60 -13.32
CA ALA A 55 -13.13 -2.93 -11.90
C ALA A 55 -12.17 -2.11 -11.03
N THR A 56 -12.51 -2.01 -9.75
CA THR A 56 -11.68 -1.36 -8.73
C THR A 56 -11.18 -2.37 -7.70
N HIS A 57 -10.02 -2.09 -7.13
CA HIS A 57 -9.50 -2.82 -5.98
C HIS A 57 -8.95 -1.84 -4.95
N THR A 58 -9.18 -2.13 -3.67
CA THR A 58 -8.66 -1.32 -2.57
C THR A 58 -7.47 -2.05 -1.95
N ILE A 59 -6.32 -1.40 -1.93
CA ILE A 59 -5.11 -1.85 -1.26
C ILE A 59 -5.09 -1.24 0.13
N LEU A 60 -4.85 -2.07 1.14
CA LEU A 60 -4.71 -1.68 2.54
C LEU A 60 -3.23 -1.58 2.87
N LEU A 61 -2.72 -0.35 2.90
CA LEU A 61 -1.36 -0.06 3.34
C LEU A 61 -1.36 0.17 4.85
N THR A 62 -0.43 -0.46 5.55
CA THR A 62 -0.26 -0.30 7.00
C THR A 62 1.09 0.27 7.33
N PHE A 63 1.15 1.09 8.38
CA PHE A 63 2.39 1.62 8.95
C PHE A 63 2.39 1.36 10.45
N THR A 64 3.41 0.66 10.94
CA THR A 64 3.62 0.38 12.37
C THR A 64 5.07 0.76 12.74
N PRO A 65 5.33 1.97 13.25
CA PRO A 65 6.67 2.37 13.64
C PRO A 65 7.13 1.60 14.88
N ASP A 66 8.37 1.11 14.85
CA ASP A 66 9.02 0.40 15.95
C ASP A 66 9.96 1.30 16.78
N LYS A 67 10.28 2.49 16.27
CA LYS A 67 11.13 3.50 16.91
C LYS A 67 10.70 4.91 16.52
N GLU A 68 11.15 5.89 17.30
CA GLU A 68 10.96 7.30 17.00
C GLU A 68 11.84 7.72 15.81
N HIS A 69 11.27 7.72 14.61
CA HIS A 69 11.96 8.09 13.38
C HIS A 69 10.94 8.50 12.30
N THR A 70 11.36 9.35 11.36
CA THR A 70 10.62 9.61 10.12
C THR A 70 10.88 8.51 9.09
N PHE A 71 9.89 7.71 8.74
CA PHE A 71 10.06 6.62 7.77
C PHE A 71 9.57 7.00 6.38
N GLN A 72 10.28 6.54 5.34
CA GLN A 72 9.88 6.72 3.94
C GLN A 72 10.36 5.54 3.10
N GLU A 73 9.46 4.95 2.32
CA GLU A 73 9.75 3.89 1.36
C GLU A 73 9.14 4.21 -0.02
N ASN A 74 9.75 3.66 -1.09
CA ASN A 74 9.17 3.70 -2.42
C ASN A 74 8.29 2.47 -2.61
N PHE A 75 7.14 2.65 -3.23
CA PHE A 75 6.16 1.61 -3.50
C PHE A 75 5.78 1.65 -4.98
N GLU A 76 5.84 0.50 -5.64
CA GLU A 76 5.53 0.35 -7.07
C GLU A 76 4.46 -0.72 -7.25
N LEU A 77 3.49 -0.45 -8.12
CA LEU A 77 2.38 -1.32 -8.52
C LEU A 77 2.45 -1.63 -10.01
#